data_AF-A0A6F9DWZ0-F1
#
_entry.id   AF-A0A6F9DWZ0-F1
#
_cell.length_a   1.000
_cell.length_b   1.000
_cell.length_c   1.000
_cell.angle_alpha   90.00
_cell.angle_beta   90.00
_cell.angle_gamma   90.00
#
_symmetry.space_group_name_H-M   'P 1'
#
loop_
_entity.id
_entity.type
_entity.pdbx_description
1 polymer ?
#
loop_
_entity_poly.entity_id
_entity_poly.type
_entity_poly.pdbx_seq_one_letter_code
_entity_poly.pdbx_strand_id
1 'polypeptide(L)' 'MLIHSDVKPHQCMICEKQFRTHVELRRHKIVHTGEKNYKCDFCDERFGLRSHVTRHMKVHTGEKLF' A
#
# COMPACT_ATOMS: atom_id res chain seq x y z
N MET A 1 18.57 -0.23 26.43
CA MET A 1 17.97 1.02 25.94
C MET A 1 17.19 0.66 24.67
N LEU A 2 15.86 0.55 24.76
CA LEU A 2 15.03 0.35 23.58
C LEU A 2 15.04 1.67 22.81
N ILE A 3 15.81 1.74 21.73
CA ILE A 3 15.82 2.91 20.87
C ILE A 3 14.47 2.91 20.15
N HIS A 4 13.55 3.76 20.59
CA HIS A 4 12.44 4.20 19.74
C HIS A 4 13.06 5.09 18.65
N SER A 5 13.73 4.48 17.68
CA SER A 5 14.36 5.16 16.56
C SER A 5 13.27 5.71 15.65
N ASP A 6 12.94 7.00 15.74
CA ASP A 6 12.12 7.70 14.74
C ASP A 6 12.89 8.00 13.44
N VAL A 7 13.96 7.24 13.19
CA VAL A 7 14.75 7.36 11.97
C VAL A 7 13.91 6.86 10.80
N LYS A 8 13.70 7.73 9.82
CA LYS A 8 12.99 7.44 8.57
C LYS A 8 13.97 7.61 7.41
N PRO A 9 14.86 6.61 7.16
CA PRO A 9 15.97 6.77 6.24
C PRO A 9 15.54 6.82 4.77
N HIS A 10 14.28 6.49 4.46
CA HIS A 10 13.80 6.38 3.10
C HIS A 10 12.94 7.59 2.71
N GLN A 11 13.50 8.49 1.91
CA GLN A 11 12.81 9.71 1.44
C GLN A 11 12.16 9.51 0.06
N CYS A 12 10.96 10.07 -0.11
CA CYS A 12 10.32 10.22 -1.41
C CYS A 12 10.90 11.42 -2.15
N MET A 13 11.46 11.20 -3.34
CA MET A 13 12.04 12.29 -4.14
C MET A 13 10.99 13.20 -4.80
N ILE A 14 9.70 12.86 -4.73
CA ILE A 14 8.61 13.64 -5.36
C ILE A 14 8.00 14.65 -4.39
N CYS A 15 7.83 14.27 -3.12
CA CYS A 15 7.19 15.12 -2.10
C CYS A 15 7.97 15.18 -0.77
N GLU A 16 9.21 14.70 -0.77
CA GLU A 16 10.16 14.74 0.36
C GLU A 16 9.73 14.02 1.64
N LYS A 17 8.57 13.34 1.64
CA LYS A 17 8.10 12.54 2.77
C LYS A 17 9.08 11.40 3.07
N GLN A 18 9.33 11.18 4.35
CA GLN A 18 10.23 10.14 4.84
C GLN A 18 9.46 8.94 5.42
N PHE A 19 10.02 7.75 5.22
CA PHE A 19 9.44 6.46 5.62
C PHE A 19 10.46 5.63 6.40
N ARG A 20 9.96 4.78 7.30
CA ARG A 20 10.82 3.91 8.14
C ARG A 20 11.39 2.76 7.33
N THR A 21 10.67 2.30 6.31
CA THR A 21 11.09 1.19 5.47
C THR A 21 10.99 1.50 3.97
N HIS A 22 11.82 0.84 3.17
CA HIS A 22 11.76 0.93 1.71
C HIS A 22 10.41 0.44 1.15
N VAL A 23 9.76 -0.53 1.81
CA VAL A 23 8.45 -1.05 1.42
C VAL A 23 7.37 0.03 1.55
N GLU A 24 7.38 0.80 2.65
CA GLU A 24 6.47 1.92 2.84
C GLU A 24 6.68 3.02 1.80
N LEU A 25 7.94 3.36 1.51
CA LEU A 25 8.27 4.31 0.45
C LEU A 25 7.77 3.83 -0.92
N ARG A 26 8.01 2.56 -1.27
CA ARG A 26 7.55 1.97 -2.53
C ARG A 26 6.02 2.00 -2.65
N ARG A 27 5.31 1.64 -1.58
CA ARG A 27 3.84 1.75 -1.51
C ARG A 27 3.39 3.20 -1.67
N HIS A 28 4.07 4.14 -1.03
CA HIS A 28 3.72 5.55 -1.12
C HIS A 28 3.88 6.11 -2.54
N LYS A 29 4.92 5.71 -3.28
CA LYS A 29 5.13 6.15 -4.68
C LYS A 29 3.92 5.92 -5.59
N ILE A 30 3.08 4.93 -5.27
CA ILE A 30 1.86 4.62 -6.00
C ILE A 30 0.86 5.78 -5.98
N VAL A 31 0.87 6.61 -4.93
CA VAL A 31 0.05 7.83 -4.85
C VAL A 31 0.45 8.85 -5.90
N HIS A 32 1.73 8.87 -6.30
CA HIS A 32 2.23 9.78 -7.33
C HIS A 32 2.04 9.21 -8.74
N THR A 33 2.34 7.92 -8.93
CA THR A 33 2.25 7.30 -10.26
C THR A 33 0.84 6.92 -10.65
N GLY A 34 -0.06 6.74 -9.68
CA GLY A 34 -1.40 6.21 -9.91
C GLY A 34 -1.40 4.76 -10.38
N GLU A 35 -0.27 4.05 -10.30
CA GLU A 35 -0.15 2.67 -10.74
C GLU A 35 -1.10 1.76 -9.97
N LYS A 36 -2.04 1.14 -10.69
CA LYS A 36 -3.00 0.19 -10.12
C LYS A 36 -2.75 -1.19 -10.72
N ASN A 37 -1.75 -1.86 -10.16
CA ASN A 37 -1.24 -3.15 -10.66
C ASN A 37 -2.08 -4.34 -10.20
N TYR A 38 -2.96 -4.16 -9.22
CA TYR A 38 -3.78 -5.25 -8.69
C TYR A 38 -5.22 -5.09 -9.17
N LYS A 39 -5.65 -5.96 -10.09
CA LYS A 39 -7.03 -6.00 -10.60
C LYS A 39 -7.91 -6.85 -9.67
N CYS A 40 -9.18 -6.48 -9.55
CA CYS A 40 -10.20 -7.40 -9.06
C CYS A 40 -10.54 -8.45 -10.13
N ASP A 41 -10.83 -9.66 -9.68
CA ASP A 41 -11.18 -10.78 -10.57
C ASP A 41 -12.69 -10.80 -10.88
N PHE A 42 -13.49 -10.15 -10.02
CA PHE A 42 -14.95 -10.11 -10.14
C PHE A 42 -15.49 -8.79 -10.71
N CYS A 43 -14.65 -7.75 -10.83
CA CYS A 43 -15.01 -6.47 -11.41
C CYS A 43 -13.80 -5.76 -12.03
N ASP A 44 -14.01 -4.63 -12.70
CA ASP A 44 -12.93 -3.86 -13.34
C ASP A 44 -12.20 -2.90 -12.40
N GLU A 45 -12.47 -2.94 -11.09
CA GLU A 45 -11.73 -2.14 -10.12
C GLU A 45 -10.26 -2.58 -10.05
N ARG A 46 -9.37 -1.59 -10.04
CA ARG A 46 -7.94 -1.78 -9.88
C ARG A 46 -7.43 -0.99 -8.68
N PHE A 47 -6.46 -1.56 -7.99
CA PHE A 47 -5.89 -1.02 -6.77
C PHE A 47 -4.37 -0.96 -6.86
N GLY A 48 -3.81 0.03 -6.17
CA GLY A 48 -2.37 0.18 -6.04
C GLY A 48 -1.74 -0.84 -5.08
N LEU A 49 -2.51 -1.43 -4.17
CA LEU A 49 -1.99 -2.32 -3.13
C LEU A 49 -2.75 -3.63 -3.05
N ARG A 50 -2.00 -4.72 -2.89
CA ARG A 50 -2.54 -6.07 -2.70
C ARG A 50 -3.51 -6.14 -1.52
N SER A 51 -3.16 -5.53 -0.38
CA SER A 51 -4.02 -5.52 0.81
C SER A 51 -5.37 -4.84 0.56
N HIS A 52 -5.42 -3.84 -0.33
CA HIS A 52 -6.66 -3.19 -0.70
C HIS A 52 -7.54 -4.10 -1.56
N VAL A 53 -6.96 -4.82 -2.53
CA VAL A 53 -7.70 -5.83 -3.31
C VAL A 53 -8.21 -6.94 -2.42
N THR A 54 -7.35 -7.52 -1.58
CA THR A 54 -7.75 -8.59 -0.66
C THR A 54 -8.91 -8.16 0.25
N ARG A 55 -8.91 -6.91 0.72
CA ARG A 55 -10.04 -6.36 1.47
C ARG A 55 -11.28 -6.17 0.59
N HIS A 56 -11.12 -5.66 -0.62
CA HIS A 56 -12.21 -5.47 -1.57
C HIS A 56 -12.88 -6.79 -1.97
N MET A 57 -12.12 -7.88 -2.15
CA MET A 57 -12.66 -9.21 -2.48
C MET A 57 -13.71 -9.70 -1.49
N LYS A 58 -13.65 -9.27 -0.23
CA LYS A 58 -14.64 -9.60 0.80
C LYS A 58 -16.05 -9.11 0.45
N VAL A 59 -16.16 -8.07 -0.37
CA VAL A 59 -17.45 -7.56 -0.88
C VAL A 59 -18.07 -8.54 -1.88
N HIS A 60 -17.25 -9.26 -2.65
CA HIS A 60 -17.70 -10.24 -3.62
C HIS A 60 -17.98 -11.61 -3.00
N THR A 61 -17.09 -12.09 -2.14
CA THR A 61 -17.21 -13.44 -1.55
C THR A 61 -18.16 -13.47 -0.35
N GLY A 62 -18.47 -12.32 0.26
CA GLY A 62 -19.25 -12.26 1.50
C GLY A 62 -18.53 -12.88 2.71
N GLU A 63 -17.28 -13.32 2.54
CA GLU A 63 -16.53 -14.00 3.58
C GLU A 63 -15.96 -13.00 4.60
N LYS A 64 -16.51 -13.08 5.81
CA LYS A 64 -15.88 -12.54 7.01
C LYS A 64 -14.74 -13.50 7.37
N LEU A 65 -13.50 -13.15 7.03
CA LEU A 65 -12.33 -13.96 7.45
C LEU A 65 -12.25 -13.97 8.97
N PHE A 66 -12.47 -15.15 9.57
CA PHE A 66 -12.26 -15.46 10.99
C PHE A 66 -10.78 -15.77 11.24
#